data_AF-A0AAN6NBF3-F1
#
_entry.id   AF-A0AAN6NBF3-F1
#
_cell.length_a   1.000
_cell.length_b   1.000
_cell.length_c   1.000
_cell.angle_alpha   90.00
_cell.angle_beta   90.00
_cell.angle_gamma   90.00
#
_symmetry.space_group_name_H-M   'P 1'
#
loop_
_entity.id
_entity.type
_entity.pdbx_description
1 polymer ?
#
loop_
_entity_poly.entity_id
_entity_poly.type
_entity_poly.pdbx_seq_one_letter_code
_entity_poly.pdbx_strand_id
1 'polypeptide(L)'
;MARLPQQTAIFSPSVARAAASAAKDWSFVDSWLHSKFPGHRGVPPFERTPETLRALLALATANETADEERSLVSRLEASALQELQHHATTQTSPITTISSSSPPSSSPTTNTSSDPSSLDIVGAQEAILDAISENLTREGRIALDSLASAAAAASLPPSLLPSGFPPGASDIGLAMITLSTEISDLQQTEARLQALANYVNDETVRVNTLMDDLLKQQRGQGQGQADGGSNSSSIIPSDLAKQNLETQRKIKQMAARLPDLKDRVSQLAASSVSSSSSSSGSHKEMITIEQVHRQEEEYKSLQALKAELDAELKPFRGLSSDIDVARQQLEGMRAELRQVTQRRDAVFEGLVERETPRKPMR
;
A
#
# COMPACT_ATOMS: atom_id res chain seq x y z
N MET A 1 56.11 -17.66 -16.52
CA MET A 1 56.37 -16.93 -15.25
C MET A 1 55.93 -15.49 -15.41
N ALA A 2 54.78 -15.13 -14.85
CA ALA A 2 54.32 -13.75 -14.69
C ALA A 2 53.54 -13.69 -13.38
N ARG A 3 53.85 -12.68 -12.57
CA ARG A 3 53.67 -12.64 -11.11
C ARG A 3 52.21 -12.49 -10.71
N LEU A 4 51.78 -13.31 -9.76
CA LEU A 4 50.58 -13.05 -8.95
C LEU A 4 50.75 -11.72 -8.20
N PRO A 5 49.77 -10.81 -8.21
CA PRO A 5 49.59 -9.90 -7.10
C PRO A 5 48.80 -10.63 -6.02
N GLN A 6 49.50 -11.46 -5.24
CA GLN A 6 49.06 -11.74 -3.87
C GLN A 6 49.25 -10.43 -3.08
N GLN A 7 48.25 -10.04 -2.28
CA GLN A 7 48.25 -8.94 -1.29
C GLN A 7 47.67 -7.58 -1.74
N THR A 8 46.34 -7.49 -1.86
CA THR A 8 45.56 -6.23 -1.70
C THR A 8 44.26 -6.41 -0.88
N ALA A 9 44.17 -7.45 -0.04
CA ALA A 9 43.62 -7.23 1.30
C ALA A 9 44.84 -6.80 2.09
N ILE A 10 44.96 -5.56 2.58
CA ILE A 10 44.45 -5.08 3.87
C ILE A 10 44.51 -3.52 3.76
N PHE A 11 43.56 -2.65 4.11
CA PHE A 11 42.91 -2.45 5.41
C PHE A 11 41.65 -1.56 5.27
N SER A 12 40.48 -2.20 5.23
CA SER A 12 39.27 -1.71 5.89
C SER A 12 38.35 -2.91 6.08
N PRO A 13 37.87 -3.20 7.32
CA PRO A 13 36.94 -4.29 7.57
C PRO A 13 35.72 -4.28 6.63
N SER A 14 35.28 -3.08 6.22
CA SER A 14 34.16 -2.90 5.30
C SER A 14 34.46 -3.39 3.89
N VAL A 15 35.67 -3.15 3.36
CA VAL A 15 36.08 -3.58 2.02
C VAL A 15 36.28 -5.10 1.99
N ALA A 16 36.88 -5.66 3.04
CA ALA A 16 37.03 -7.09 3.19
C ALA A 16 35.66 -7.80 3.28
N ARG A 17 34.71 -7.23 4.02
CA ARG A 17 33.33 -7.75 4.10
C ARG A 17 32.61 -7.67 2.75
N ALA A 18 32.75 -6.57 2.01
CA ALA A 18 32.16 -6.40 0.68
C ALA A 18 32.75 -7.37 -0.35
N ALA A 19 34.06 -7.61 -0.31
CA ALA A 19 34.70 -8.59 -1.18
C ALA A 19 34.28 -10.03 -0.82
N ALA A 20 34.15 -10.33 0.48
CA ALA A 20 33.67 -11.64 0.94
C ALA A 20 32.20 -11.89 0.57
N SER A 21 31.33 -10.87 0.66
CA SER A 21 29.94 -11.00 0.22
C SER A 21 29.84 -11.18 -1.29
N ALA A 22 30.58 -10.39 -2.07
CA ALA A 22 30.62 -10.54 -3.53
C ALA A 22 31.12 -11.92 -3.95
N ALA A 23 32.13 -12.48 -3.27
CA ALA A 23 32.62 -13.83 -3.54
C ALA A 23 31.56 -14.91 -3.24
N LYS A 24 30.79 -14.74 -2.15
CA LYS A 24 29.66 -15.63 -1.83
C LYS A 24 28.57 -15.54 -2.90
N ASP A 25 28.22 -14.34 -3.31
CA ASP A 25 27.20 -14.10 -4.34
C ASP A 25 27.59 -14.72 -5.68
N TRP A 26 28.87 -14.62 -6.08
CA TRP A 26 29.39 -15.31 -7.25
C TRP A 26 29.30 -16.83 -7.13
N SER A 27 29.59 -17.41 -5.95
CA SER A 27 29.46 -18.86 -5.75
C SER A 27 28.03 -19.35 -5.89
N PHE A 28 27.05 -18.54 -5.44
CA PHE A 28 25.63 -18.82 -5.61
C PHE A 28 25.25 -18.78 -7.08
N VAL A 29 25.59 -17.71 -7.80
CA VAL A 29 25.33 -17.58 -9.24
C VAL A 29 25.97 -18.71 -10.05
N ASP A 30 27.22 -19.07 -9.74
CA ASP A 30 27.91 -20.18 -10.40
C ASP A 30 27.13 -21.50 -10.15
N SER A 31 26.75 -21.81 -8.91
CA SER A 31 25.97 -23.02 -8.61
C SER A 31 24.62 -23.07 -9.34
N TRP A 32 23.94 -21.92 -9.42
CA TRP A 32 22.67 -21.77 -10.11
C TRP A 32 22.82 -21.91 -11.63
N LEU A 33 23.85 -21.33 -12.24
CA LEU A 33 24.16 -21.51 -13.66
C LEU A 33 24.51 -22.98 -13.97
N HIS A 34 25.27 -23.66 -13.13
CA HIS A 34 25.56 -25.09 -13.31
C HIS A 34 24.28 -25.95 -13.23
N SER A 35 23.30 -25.57 -12.41
CA SER A 35 22.00 -26.23 -12.36
C SER A 35 21.18 -26.02 -13.65
N LYS A 36 21.18 -24.81 -14.22
CA LYS A 36 20.40 -24.50 -15.43
C LYS A 36 21.08 -24.96 -16.74
N PHE A 37 22.39 -25.21 -16.73
CA PHE A 37 23.16 -25.70 -17.88
C PHE A 37 23.78 -27.10 -17.65
N PRO A 38 22.97 -28.17 -17.51
CA PRO A 38 23.50 -29.53 -17.37
C PRO A 38 24.00 -30.08 -18.72
N GLY A 39 25.31 -30.31 -18.83
CA GLY A 39 25.93 -31.09 -19.90
C GLY A 39 26.10 -30.40 -21.27
N HIS A 40 27.31 -30.52 -21.84
CA HIS A 40 27.77 -30.17 -23.21
C HIS A 40 27.59 -28.72 -23.69
N ARG A 41 26.61 -27.95 -23.18
CA ARG A 41 26.54 -26.49 -23.28
C ARG A 41 27.06 -25.93 -21.96
N GLY A 42 28.38 -25.80 -21.84
CA GLY A 42 28.96 -25.06 -20.72
C GLY A 42 28.41 -23.64 -20.67
N VAL A 43 28.45 -23.03 -19.48
CA VAL A 43 28.05 -21.64 -19.28
C VAL A 43 28.78 -20.76 -20.29
N PRO A 44 28.07 -19.95 -21.11
CA PRO A 44 28.71 -19.04 -22.05
C PRO A 44 29.70 -18.11 -21.32
N PRO A 45 30.86 -17.75 -21.92
CA PRO A 45 31.77 -16.81 -21.28
C PRO A 45 31.11 -15.43 -21.20
N PHE A 46 31.16 -14.81 -20.02
CA PHE A 46 30.66 -13.46 -19.79
C PHE A 46 31.61 -12.70 -18.86
N GLU A 47 31.53 -11.37 -18.91
CA GLU A 47 32.36 -10.50 -18.08
C GLU A 47 31.83 -10.48 -16.63
N ARG A 48 32.72 -10.77 -15.67
CA ARG A 48 32.41 -10.76 -14.23
C ARG A 48 32.52 -9.34 -13.66
N THR A 49 31.59 -8.48 -14.05
CA THR A 49 31.43 -7.10 -13.53
C THR A 49 30.42 -7.07 -12.39
N PRO A 50 30.42 -6.03 -11.52
CA PRO A 50 29.41 -5.91 -10.45
C PRO A 50 27.98 -5.76 -11.00
N GLU A 51 27.84 -5.19 -12.21
CA GLU A 51 26.55 -5.07 -12.89
C GLU A 51 26.02 -6.42 -13.35
N THR A 52 26.88 -7.29 -13.91
CA THR A 52 26.48 -8.65 -14.31
C THR A 52 26.14 -9.51 -13.11
N LEU A 53 26.85 -9.38 -11.99
CA LEU A 53 26.48 -10.04 -10.73
C LEU A 53 25.07 -9.63 -10.28
N ARG A 54 24.77 -8.33 -10.30
CA ARG A 54 23.46 -7.82 -9.88
C ARG A 54 22.34 -8.32 -10.79
N ALA A 55 22.56 -8.31 -12.10
CA ALA A 55 21.60 -8.81 -13.08
C ALA A 55 21.37 -10.32 -12.94
N LEU A 56 22.44 -11.11 -12.78
CA LEU A 56 22.35 -12.57 -12.61
C LEU A 56 21.70 -12.96 -11.28
N LEU A 57 21.98 -12.24 -10.19
CA LEU A 57 21.28 -12.45 -8.92
C LEU A 57 19.79 -12.16 -9.05
N ALA A 58 19.42 -11.01 -9.63
CA ALA A 58 18.02 -10.66 -9.84
C ALA A 58 17.28 -11.70 -10.69
N LEU A 59 17.94 -12.21 -11.73
CA LEU A 59 17.39 -13.24 -12.60
C LEU A 59 17.31 -14.60 -11.89
N ALA A 60 18.33 -14.97 -11.10
CA ALA A 60 18.31 -16.20 -10.31
C ALA A 60 17.16 -16.18 -9.30
N THR A 61 16.98 -15.08 -8.57
CA THR A 61 15.87 -14.90 -7.63
C THR A 61 14.51 -14.92 -8.33
N ALA A 62 14.39 -14.25 -9.49
CA ALA A 62 13.13 -14.24 -10.24
C ALA A 62 12.76 -15.62 -10.82
N ASN A 63 13.76 -16.40 -11.23
CA ASN A 63 13.53 -17.78 -11.67
C ASN A 63 13.16 -18.69 -10.51
N GLU A 64 13.79 -18.53 -9.33
CA GLU A 64 13.43 -19.31 -8.14
C GLU A 64 12.00 -19.01 -7.69
N THR A 65 11.59 -17.74 -7.65
CA THR A 65 10.19 -17.37 -7.35
C THR A 65 9.22 -17.93 -8.37
N ALA A 66 9.54 -17.89 -9.67
CA ALA A 66 8.69 -18.45 -10.71
C ALA A 66 8.60 -19.98 -10.65
N ASP A 67 9.71 -20.66 -10.33
CA ASP A 67 9.75 -22.10 -10.13
C ASP A 67 8.92 -22.50 -8.89
N GLU A 68 8.99 -21.73 -7.80
CA GLU A 68 8.15 -21.89 -6.60
C GLU A 68 6.66 -21.72 -6.92
N GLU A 69 6.27 -20.63 -7.59
CA GLU A 69 4.89 -20.38 -8.02
C GLU A 69 4.35 -21.52 -8.88
N ARG A 70 5.13 -21.98 -9.86
CA ARG A 70 4.74 -23.10 -10.71
C ARG A 70 4.57 -24.41 -9.93
N SER A 71 5.42 -24.63 -8.92
CA SER A 71 5.28 -25.79 -8.04
C SER A 71 4.02 -25.74 -7.18
N LEU A 72 3.61 -24.54 -6.73
CA LEU A 72 2.39 -24.33 -5.97
C LEU A 72 1.15 -24.55 -6.83
N VAL A 73 1.13 -23.98 -8.04
CA VAL A 73 0.04 -24.19 -9.00
C VAL A 73 -0.12 -25.68 -9.33
N SER A 74 0.98 -26.38 -9.63
CA SER A 74 0.93 -27.82 -9.91
C SER A 74 0.40 -28.66 -8.73
N ARG A 75 0.73 -28.28 -7.48
CA ARG A 75 0.18 -28.93 -6.28
C ARG A 75 -1.30 -28.65 -6.09
N LEU A 76 -1.74 -27.41 -6.33
CA LEU A 76 -3.14 -27.03 -6.25
C LEU A 76 -3.97 -27.77 -7.31
N GLU A 77 -3.49 -27.82 -8.55
CA GLU A 77 -4.10 -28.59 -9.62
C GLU A 77 -4.21 -30.08 -9.27
N ALA A 78 -3.13 -30.68 -8.75
CA ALA A 78 -3.15 -32.08 -8.31
C ALA A 78 -4.15 -32.33 -7.17
N SER A 79 -4.23 -31.43 -6.18
CA SER A 79 -5.20 -31.51 -5.09
C SER A 79 -6.64 -31.37 -5.58
N ALA A 80 -6.90 -30.41 -6.48
CA ALA A 80 -8.21 -30.20 -7.07
C ALA A 80 -8.67 -31.40 -7.90
N LEU A 81 -7.77 -32.01 -8.69
CA LEU A 81 -8.05 -33.23 -9.43
C LEU A 81 -8.36 -34.41 -8.51
N GLN A 82 -7.65 -34.53 -7.38
CA GLN A 82 -7.91 -35.58 -6.39
C GLN A 82 -9.29 -35.42 -5.74
N GLU A 83 -9.70 -34.19 -5.43
CA GLU A 83 -11.02 -33.89 -4.87
C GLU A 83 -12.14 -34.23 -5.88
N LEU A 84 -11.98 -33.84 -7.14
CA LEU A 84 -12.93 -34.19 -8.21
C LEU A 84 -13.04 -35.72 -8.40
N GLN A 85 -11.92 -36.45 -8.35
CA GLN A 85 -11.92 -37.92 -8.42
C GLN A 85 -12.67 -38.55 -7.23
N HIS A 86 -12.50 -37.99 -6.02
CA HIS A 86 -13.21 -38.46 -4.84
C HIS A 86 -14.73 -38.22 -4.95
N HIS A 87 -15.15 -37.04 -5.45
CA HIS A 87 -16.55 -36.75 -5.70
C HIS A 87 -17.18 -37.61 -6.80
N ALA A 88 -16.45 -37.87 -7.89
CA ALA A 88 -16.90 -38.76 -8.96
C ALA A 88 -17.12 -40.19 -8.45
N THR A 89 -16.19 -40.72 -7.66
CA THR A 89 -16.28 -42.07 -7.09
C THR A 89 -17.44 -42.21 -6.11
N THR A 90 -17.75 -41.16 -5.34
CA THR A 90 -18.86 -41.15 -4.38
C THR A 90 -20.23 -41.12 -5.07
N GLN A 91 -20.33 -40.56 -6.28
CA GLN A 91 -21.58 -40.55 -7.06
C GLN A 91 -21.81 -41.82 -7.88
N THR A 92 -20.78 -42.65 -8.11
CA THR A 92 -20.90 -43.90 -8.87
C THR A 92 -20.70 -45.13 -7.98
N SER A 93 -21.78 -45.62 -7.36
CA SER A 93 -21.88 -46.98 -6.81
C SER A 93 -23.31 -47.54 -6.96
N PRO A 94 -23.48 -48.86 -7.08
CA PRO A 94 -24.16 -49.47 -8.22
C PRO A 94 -25.60 -49.94 -7.93
N ILE A 95 -26.51 -49.72 -8.89
CA ILE A 95 -27.79 -50.43 -8.97
C ILE A 95 -27.50 -51.90 -9.31
N THR A 96 -27.76 -52.78 -8.34
CA THR A 96 -27.62 -54.23 -8.44
C THR A 96 -29.00 -54.89 -8.32
N THR A 97 -29.45 -55.47 -9.45
CA THR A 97 -30.25 -56.70 -9.61
C THR A 97 -31.56 -56.94 -8.85
N ILE A 98 -32.64 -57.14 -9.62
CA ILE A 98 -33.66 -58.17 -9.33
C ILE A 98 -34.02 -58.89 -10.65
N SER A 99 -33.69 -60.20 -10.69
CA SER A 99 -34.38 -61.39 -11.22
C SER A 99 -35.73 -61.23 -11.96
N SER A 100 -36.23 -62.11 -12.83
CA SER A 100 -35.79 -63.31 -13.57
C SER A 100 -37.04 -63.81 -14.35
N SER A 101 -36.84 -64.48 -15.50
CA SER A 101 -37.69 -65.50 -16.16
C SER A 101 -38.16 -65.22 -17.61
N SER A 102 -37.79 -66.15 -18.50
CA SER A 102 -38.37 -66.44 -19.84
C SER A 102 -39.24 -67.72 -19.75
N PRO A 103 -39.82 -68.35 -20.81
CA PRO A 103 -39.96 -68.05 -22.27
C PRO A 103 -41.39 -68.45 -22.83
N PRO A 104 -41.61 -68.98 -24.07
CA PRO A 104 -41.48 -68.42 -25.45
C PRO A 104 -42.78 -68.53 -26.32
N SER A 105 -42.87 -67.84 -27.47
CA SER A 105 -43.20 -68.45 -28.79
C SER A 105 -43.41 -67.44 -29.96
N SER A 106 -43.00 -67.90 -31.15
CA SER A 106 -43.36 -67.52 -32.54
C SER A 106 -42.95 -66.16 -33.14
N SER A 107 -41.97 -66.26 -34.06
CA SER A 107 -41.60 -65.41 -35.20
C SER A 107 -42.69 -65.38 -36.33
N PRO A 108 -42.53 -64.67 -37.47
CA PRO A 108 -41.64 -63.55 -37.82
C PRO A 108 -42.30 -62.42 -38.68
N THR A 109 -41.50 -61.38 -38.97
CA THR A 109 -41.57 -60.43 -40.11
C THR A 109 -42.74 -59.45 -40.23
N THR A 110 -42.47 -58.16 -40.06
CA THR A 110 -42.57 -57.14 -41.13
C THR A 110 -41.81 -55.89 -40.70
N ASN A 111 -41.02 -55.35 -41.63
CA ASN A 111 -40.32 -54.08 -41.51
C ASN A 111 -41.30 -52.93 -41.20
N THR A 112 -40.74 -51.89 -40.58
CA THR A 112 -41.29 -50.52 -40.39
C THR A 112 -41.89 -50.26 -39.01
N SER A 113 -41.04 -49.82 -38.09
CA SER A 113 -41.41 -48.85 -37.04
C SER A 113 -40.12 -48.31 -36.41
N SER A 114 -39.77 -47.11 -36.84
CA SER A 114 -38.87 -46.21 -36.16
C SER A 114 -39.35 -45.96 -34.73
N ASP A 115 -38.45 -46.14 -33.77
CA ASP A 115 -38.61 -45.79 -32.35
C ASP A 115 -39.14 -44.35 -32.18
N PRO A 116 -40.30 -44.13 -31.53
CA PRO A 116 -40.85 -42.80 -31.28
C PRO A 116 -40.43 -42.16 -29.94
N SER A 117 -39.65 -42.84 -29.09
CA SER A 117 -39.46 -42.41 -27.69
C SER A 117 -38.39 -41.33 -27.44
N SER A 118 -37.57 -40.97 -28.43
CA SER A 118 -36.53 -39.93 -28.27
C SER A 118 -36.89 -38.57 -28.88
N LEU A 119 -37.82 -38.53 -29.82
CA LEU A 119 -38.28 -37.29 -30.47
C LEU A 119 -39.32 -36.53 -29.62
N ASP A 120 -40.08 -37.24 -28.77
CA ASP A 120 -41.09 -36.63 -27.91
C ASP A 120 -40.49 -35.84 -26.74
N ILE A 121 -39.29 -36.17 -26.28
CA ILE A 121 -38.64 -35.45 -25.15
C ILE A 121 -38.18 -34.06 -25.59
N VAL A 122 -37.63 -33.95 -26.80
CA VAL A 122 -37.16 -32.67 -27.36
C VAL A 122 -38.35 -31.79 -27.72
N GLY A 123 -39.40 -32.36 -28.34
CA GLY A 123 -40.64 -31.62 -28.62
C GLY A 123 -41.40 -31.20 -27.36
N ALA A 124 -41.42 -32.03 -26.32
CA ALA A 124 -41.98 -31.67 -25.02
C ALA A 124 -41.14 -30.58 -24.33
N GLN A 125 -39.82 -30.62 -24.45
CA GLN A 125 -38.94 -29.58 -23.92
C GLN A 125 -39.17 -28.23 -24.61
N GLU A 126 -39.29 -28.23 -25.93
CA GLU A 126 -39.60 -27.03 -26.72
C GLU A 126 -40.99 -26.48 -26.37
N ALA A 127 -42.00 -27.34 -26.26
CA ALA A 127 -43.35 -26.94 -25.83
C ALA A 127 -43.39 -26.40 -24.39
N ILE A 128 -42.58 -26.95 -23.48
CA ILE A 128 -42.46 -26.46 -22.10
C ILE A 128 -41.74 -25.10 -22.07
N LEU A 129 -40.69 -24.92 -22.87
CA LEU A 129 -39.99 -23.64 -22.97
C LEU A 129 -40.90 -22.56 -23.59
N ASP A 130 -41.68 -22.90 -24.61
CA ASP A 130 -42.68 -22.01 -25.19
C ASP A 130 -43.76 -21.65 -24.17
N ALA A 131 -44.32 -22.64 -23.45
CA ALA A 131 -45.31 -22.39 -22.40
C ALA A 131 -44.77 -21.56 -21.23
N ILE A 132 -43.49 -21.72 -20.87
CA ILE A 132 -42.82 -20.89 -19.85
C ILE A 132 -42.60 -19.46 -20.39
N SER A 133 -42.22 -19.33 -21.66
CA SER A 133 -42.02 -18.02 -22.30
C SER A 133 -43.33 -17.21 -22.43
N GLU A 134 -44.44 -17.90 -22.74
CA GLU A 134 -45.77 -17.30 -22.86
C GLU A 134 -46.34 -16.90 -21.50
N ASN A 135 -46.07 -17.67 -20.45
CA ASN A 135 -46.51 -17.39 -19.08
C ASN A 135 -45.54 -16.49 -18.28
N LEU A 136 -44.43 -16.06 -18.87
CA LEU A 136 -43.51 -15.15 -18.20
C LEU A 136 -44.12 -13.74 -18.15
N THR A 137 -44.30 -13.22 -16.93
CA THR A 137 -44.76 -11.85 -16.70
C THR A 137 -43.80 -10.85 -17.36
N ARG A 138 -44.30 -9.64 -17.67
CA ARG A 138 -43.47 -8.58 -18.28
C ARG A 138 -42.24 -8.26 -17.42
N GLU A 139 -42.39 -8.27 -16.10
CA GLU A 139 -41.27 -8.12 -15.16
C GLU A 139 -40.28 -9.28 -15.24
N GLY A 140 -40.76 -10.52 -15.34
CA GLY A 140 -39.90 -11.70 -15.49
C GLY A 140 -39.02 -11.63 -16.75
N ARG A 141 -39.57 -11.18 -17.88
CA ARG A 141 -38.80 -10.99 -19.13
C ARG A 141 -37.72 -9.92 -19.00
N ILE A 142 -38.07 -8.77 -18.40
CA ILE A 142 -37.12 -7.66 -18.18
C ILE A 142 -36.01 -8.09 -17.23
N ALA A 143 -36.35 -8.81 -16.15
CA ALA A 143 -35.37 -9.32 -15.20
C ALA A 143 -34.39 -10.30 -15.87
N LEU A 144 -34.89 -11.22 -16.70
CA LEU A 144 -34.07 -12.20 -17.42
C LEU A 144 -33.13 -11.53 -18.44
N ASP A 145 -33.64 -10.54 -19.20
CA ASP A 145 -32.84 -9.77 -20.15
C ASP A 145 -31.76 -8.92 -19.44
N SER A 146 -32.09 -8.34 -18.28
CA SER A 146 -31.13 -7.62 -17.45
C SER A 146 -30.04 -8.54 -16.87
N LEU A 147 -30.41 -9.77 -16.48
CA LEU A 147 -29.46 -10.80 -16.01
C LEU A 147 -28.55 -11.28 -17.14
N ALA A 148 -29.10 -11.51 -18.33
CA ALA A 148 -28.32 -11.89 -19.50
C ALA A 148 -27.33 -10.78 -19.89
N SER A 149 -27.77 -9.52 -19.88
CA SER A 149 -26.90 -8.37 -20.12
C SER A 149 -25.82 -8.21 -19.05
N ALA A 150 -26.14 -8.43 -17.77
CA ALA A 150 -25.18 -8.35 -16.67
C ALA A 150 -24.15 -9.50 -16.72
N ALA A 151 -24.59 -10.72 -17.07
CA ALA A 151 -23.71 -11.86 -17.29
C ALA A 151 -22.75 -11.63 -18.46
N ALA A 152 -23.24 -11.05 -19.57
CA ALA A 152 -22.41 -10.69 -20.71
C ALA A 152 -21.38 -9.59 -20.35
N ALA A 153 -21.79 -8.57 -19.58
CA ALA A 153 -20.89 -7.51 -19.13
C ALA A 153 -19.82 -8.02 -18.15
N ALA A 154 -20.18 -8.94 -17.26
CA ALA A 154 -19.25 -9.60 -16.34
C ALA A 154 -18.29 -10.58 -17.05
N SER A 155 -18.43 -10.79 -18.37
CA SER A 155 -17.60 -11.68 -19.19
C SER A 155 -17.45 -13.08 -18.60
N LEU A 156 -18.48 -13.56 -17.88
CA LEU A 156 -18.52 -14.91 -17.34
C LEU A 156 -18.62 -15.87 -18.54
N PRO A 157 -17.58 -16.65 -18.88
CA PRO A 157 -17.68 -17.56 -20.00
C PRO A 157 -18.69 -18.66 -19.65
N PRO A 158 -19.59 -19.04 -20.58
CA PRO A 158 -20.58 -20.09 -20.36
C PRO A 158 -19.96 -21.49 -20.13
N SER A 159 -18.63 -21.62 -20.22
CA SER A 159 -17.91 -22.89 -20.07
C SER A 159 -17.22 -23.10 -18.72
N LEU A 160 -17.27 -22.15 -17.78
CA LEU A 160 -16.53 -22.27 -16.50
C LEU A 160 -17.34 -22.88 -15.34
N LEU A 161 -18.57 -23.33 -15.56
CA LEU A 161 -19.36 -24.00 -14.54
C LEU A 161 -19.45 -25.53 -14.79
N PRO A 162 -19.15 -26.38 -13.79
CA PRO A 162 -19.21 -27.85 -13.89
C PRO A 162 -20.58 -28.43 -14.26
N SER A 163 -21.62 -27.62 -14.15
CA SER A 163 -22.98 -27.93 -14.59
C SER A 163 -23.34 -26.95 -15.70
N GLY A 164 -23.74 -27.43 -16.88
CA GLY A 164 -24.18 -26.63 -18.03
C GLY A 164 -25.46 -25.81 -17.82
N PHE A 165 -25.60 -25.19 -16.65
CA PHE A 165 -26.64 -24.25 -16.28
C PHE A 165 -26.13 -22.81 -16.44
N PRO A 166 -26.99 -21.87 -16.86
CA PRO A 166 -26.63 -20.46 -16.91
C PRO A 166 -26.23 -19.94 -15.51
N PRO A 167 -25.33 -18.93 -15.44
CA PRO A 167 -24.86 -18.38 -14.17
C PRO A 167 -26.04 -17.89 -13.33
N GLY A 168 -26.06 -18.29 -12.06
CA GLY A 168 -27.09 -17.86 -11.12
C GLY A 168 -26.99 -16.37 -10.84
N ALA A 169 -28.10 -15.74 -10.44
CA ALA A 169 -28.11 -14.32 -10.04
C ALA A 169 -27.10 -14.02 -8.89
N SER A 170 -26.84 -15.00 -8.02
CA SER A 170 -25.82 -14.92 -6.98
C SER A 170 -24.40 -14.81 -7.54
N ASP A 171 -24.10 -15.56 -8.61
CA ASP A 171 -22.75 -15.66 -9.16
C ASP A 171 -22.39 -14.37 -9.90
N ILE A 172 -23.37 -13.81 -10.61
CA ILE A 172 -23.26 -12.48 -11.24
C ILE A 172 -23.09 -11.40 -10.16
N GLY A 173 -23.84 -11.49 -9.06
CA GLY A 173 -23.70 -10.58 -7.92
C GLY A 173 -22.30 -10.63 -7.29
N LEU A 174 -21.75 -11.84 -7.08
CA LEU A 174 -20.40 -12.02 -6.58
C LEU A 174 -19.36 -11.48 -7.57
N ALA A 175 -19.48 -11.78 -8.86
CA ALA A 175 -18.59 -11.26 -9.90
C ALA A 175 -18.62 -9.72 -9.98
N MET A 176 -19.81 -9.12 -9.83
CA MET A 176 -19.97 -7.67 -9.80
C MET A 176 -19.34 -7.05 -8.55
N ILE A 177 -19.48 -7.71 -7.38
CA ILE A 177 -18.82 -7.28 -6.16
C ILE A 177 -17.30 -7.38 -6.32
N THR A 178 -16.77 -8.49 -6.82
CA THR A 178 -15.31 -8.65 -7.03
C THR A 178 -14.76 -7.61 -7.99
N LEU A 179 -15.48 -7.33 -9.09
CA LEU A 179 -15.09 -6.28 -10.02
C LEU A 179 -15.14 -4.90 -9.34
N SER A 180 -16.17 -4.63 -8.54
CA SER A 180 -16.28 -3.36 -7.81
C SER A 180 -15.16 -3.17 -6.78
N THR A 181 -14.73 -4.26 -6.12
CA THR A 181 -13.59 -4.20 -5.20
C THR A 181 -12.30 -3.97 -5.96
N GLU A 182 -12.08 -4.64 -7.09
CA GLU A 182 -10.88 -4.45 -7.92
C GLU A 182 -10.80 -3.02 -8.48
N ILE A 183 -11.93 -2.48 -8.95
CA ILE A 183 -12.00 -1.08 -9.41
C ILE A 183 -11.65 -0.12 -8.27
N SER A 184 -12.18 -0.36 -7.07
CA SER A 184 -11.92 0.51 -5.91
C SER A 184 -10.46 0.43 -5.46
N ASP A 185 -9.87 -0.76 -5.47
CA ASP A 185 -8.46 -0.98 -5.14
C ASP A 185 -7.57 -0.25 -6.16
N LEU A 186 -7.85 -0.38 -7.45
CA LEU A 186 -7.14 0.34 -8.51
C LEU A 186 -7.24 1.86 -8.33
N GLN A 187 -8.44 2.39 -8.06
CA GLN A 187 -8.64 3.82 -7.77
C GLN A 187 -7.84 4.28 -6.55
N GLN A 188 -7.78 3.46 -5.49
CA GLN A 188 -6.98 3.78 -4.31
C GLN A 188 -5.48 3.78 -4.62
N THR A 189 -5.00 2.83 -5.42
CA THR A 189 -3.60 2.80 -5.85
C THR A 189 -3.26 3.99 -6.74
N GLU A 190 -4.17 4.41 -7.62
CA GLU A 190 -4.00 5.60 -8.46
C GLU A 190 -3.85 6.86 -7.59
N ALA A 191 -4.73 7.06 -6.62
CA ALA A 191 -4.64 8.20 -5.70
C ALA A 191 -3.31 8.22 -4.93
N ARG A 192 -2.81 7.03 -4.53
CA ARG A 192 -1.50 6.90 -3.88
C ARG A 192 -0.34 7.21 -4.82
N LEU A 193 -0.41 6.75 -6.07
CA LEU A 193 0.58 7.06 -7.10
C LEU A 193 0.61 8.56 -7.43
N GLN A 194 -0.55 9.21 -7.51
CA GLN A 194 -0.65 10.66 -7.70
C GLN A 194 0.00 11.42 -6.54
N ALA A 195 -0.25 11.00 -5.29
CA ALA A 195 0.39 11.61 -4.12
C ALA A 195 1.93 11.45 -4.15
N LEU A 196 2.43 10.26 -4.55
CA LEU A 196 3.86 10.02 -4.71
C LEU A 196 4.46 10.88 -5.84
N ALA A 197 3.77 10.97 -6.98
CA ALA A 197 4.21 11.78 -8.11
C ALA A 197 4.33 13.26 -7.72
N ASN A 198 3.34 13.79 -6.99
CA ASN A 198 3.37 15.15 -6.47
C ASN A 198 4.54 15.35 -5.50
N TYR A 199 4.79 14.40 -4.61
CA TYR A 199 5.91 14.46 -3.68
C TYR A 199 7.26 14.45 -4.40
N VAL A 200 7.46 13.56 -5.38
CA VAL A 200 8.68 13.52 -6.18
C VAL A 200 8.87 14.82 -6.94
N ASN A 201 7.80 15.40 -7.49
CA ASN A 201 7.86 16.67 -8.19
C ASN A 201 8.20 17.84 -7.24
N ASP A 202 7.66 17.86 -6.02
CA ASP A 202 8.04 18.86 -5.02
C ASP A 202 9.52 18.71 -4.61
N GLU A 203 9.98 17.47 -4.42
CA GLU A 203 11.38 17.22 -4.08
C GLU A 203 12.34 17.56 -5.22
N THR A 204 11.98 17.34 -6.48
CA THR A 204 12.80 17.77 -7.62
C THR A 204 12.86 19.29 -7.74
N VAL A 205 11.73 19.98 -7.54
CA VAL A 205 11.71 21.45 -7.48
C VAL A 205 12.59 21.94 -6.33
N ARG A 206 12.46 21.35 -5.14
CA ARG A 206 13.28 21.68 -3.98
C ARG A 206 14.78 21.50 -4.26
N VAL A 207 15.19 20.37 -4.84
CA VAL A 207 16.59 20.12 -5.20
C VAL A 207 17.08 21.13 -6.24
N ASN A 208 16.26 21.46 -7.25
CA ASN A 208 16.61 22.45 -8.27
C ASN A 208 16.78 23.84 -7.65
N THR A 209 15.90 24.26 -6.74
CA THR A 209 16.04 25.56 -6.05
C THR A 209 17.32 25.63 -5.22
N LEU A 210 17.67 24.54 -4.51
CA LEU A 210 18.92 24.46 -3.75
C LEU A 210 20.14 24.52 -4.67
N MET A 211 20.09 23.83 -5.81
CA MET A 211 21.15 23.87 -6.82
C MET A 211 21.34 25.29 -7.38
N ASP A 212 20.25 25.98 -7.69
CA ASP A 212 20.27 27.37 -8.16
C ASP A 212 20.85 28.32 -7.12
N ASP A 213 20.53 28.15 -5.84
CA ASP A 213 21.08 28.97 -4.77
C ASP A 213 22.58 28.71 -4.56
N LEU A 214 23.04 27.47 -4.65
CA LEU A 214 24.48 27.15 -4.65
C LEU A 214 25.19 27.76 -5.86
N LEU A 215 24.59 27.71 -7.05
CA LEU A 215 25.15 28.32 -8.26
C LEU A 215 25.19 29.84 -8.17
N LYS A 216 24.20 30.49 -7.55
CA LYS A 216 24.21 31.93 -7.26
C LYS A 216 25.27 32.29 -6.24
N GLN A 217 25.46 31.48 -5.19
CA GLN A 217 26.51 31.68 -4.19
C GLN A 217 27.91 31.56 -4.81
N GLN A 218 28.13 30.61 -5.71
CA GLN A 218 29.38 30.51 -6.47
C GLN A 218 29.58 31.70 -7.42
N ARG A 219 28.54 32.16 -8.12
CA ARG A 219 28.62 33.34 -9.01
C ARG A 219 28.84 34.65 -8.25
N GLY A 220 28.21 34.81 -7.09
CA GLY A 220 28.40 35.98 -6.21
C GLY A 220 29.81 36.08 -5.62
N GLN A 221 30.55 34.98 -5.52
CA GLN A 221 31.96 34.99 -5.14
C GLN A 221 32.91 35.44 -6.28
N GLY A 222 32.46 35.42 -7.54
CA GLY A 222 33.31 35.73 -8.70
C GLY A 222 33.34 37.21 -9.12
N GLN A 223 32.49 38.07 -8.56
CA GLN A 223 32.29 39.44 -9.09
C GLN A 223 32.57 40.57 -8.08
N GLY A 224 33.09 40.26 -6.89
CA GLY A 224 33.29 41.22 -5.80
C GLY A 224 34.72 41.34 -5.26
N GLN A 225 35.77 41.05 -6.05
CA GLN A 225 37.14 41.15 -5.55
C GLN A 225 38.12 41.72 -6.57
N ALA A 226 38.01 43.04 -6.76
CA ALA A 226 39.11 43.89 -7.21
C ALA A 226 39.31 45.01 -6.17
N ASP A 227 39.52 44.67 -4.90
CA ASP A 227 40.37 45.51 -4.04
C ASP A 227 40.86 44.78 -2.78
N GLY A 228 41.99 45.26 -2.26
CA GLY A 228 42.95 44.59 -1.39
C GLY A 228 42.46 43.92 -0.09
N GLY A 229 43.14 42.81 0.24
CA GLY A 229 43.81 42.68 1.54
C GLY A 229 43.16 41.83 2.63
N SER A 230 43.59 40.57 2.70
CA SER A 230 43.68 39.71 3.89
C SER A 230 42.38 39.11 4.49
N ASN A 231 42.42 37.78 4.70
CA ASN A 231 41.49 36.91 5.46
C ASN A 231 40.21 36.39 4.76
N SER A 232 40.36 35.56 3.72
CA SER A 232 39.23 34.78 3.16
C SER A 232 39.44 33.24 3.15
N SER A 233 40.28 32.69 4.04
CA SER A 233 40.44 31.23 4.21
C SER A 233 39.34 30.55 5.05
N SER A 234 38.22 31.22 5.29
CA SER A 234 37.07 30.68 6.04
C SER A 234 35.74 31.06 5.39
N ILE A 235 35.50 30.56 4.18
CA ILE A 235 34.16 30.62 3.57
C ILE A 235 33.83 29.26 2.94
N ILE A 236 34.04 28.18 3.70
CA ILE A 236 33.10 27.06 3.63
C ILE A 236 31.98 27.50 4.58
N PRO A 237 30.74 27.74 4.10
CA PRO A 237 29.68 28.28 4.93
C PRO A 237 29.50 27.37 6.15
N SER A 238 29.90 27.86 7.33
CA SER A 238 29.88 27.12 8.59
C SER A 238 28.49 26.59 8.95
N ASP A 239 27.45 27.18 8.34
CA ASP A 239 26.07 26.76 8.44
C ASP A 239 25.79 25.42 7.75
N LEU A 240 26.36 25.14 6.57
CA LEU A 240 26.19 23.83 5.91
C LEU A 240 26.85 22.70 6.70
N ALA A 241 28.00 22.96 7.33
CA ALA A 241 28.67 21.98 8.20
C ALA A 241 27.85 21.72 9.48
N LYS A 242 27.25 22.76 10.06
CA LYS A 242 26.33 22.65 11.20
C LYS A 242 25.05 21.90 10.83
N GLN A 243 24.44 22.24 9.69
CA GLN A 243 23.26 21.57 9.16
C GLN A 243 23.56 20.11 8.81
N ASN A 244 24.72 19.78 8.24
CA ASN A 244 25.14 18.39 8.02
C ASN A 244 25.29 17.61 9.32
N LEU A 245 25.90 18.22 10.34
CA LEU A 245 25.99 17.59 11.66
C LEU A 245 24.60 17.39 12.28
N GLU A 246 23.68 18.33 12.09
CA GLU A 246 22.31 18.23 12.58
C GLU A 246 21.50 17.19 11.82
N THR A 247 21.60 17.11 10.49
CA THR A 247 20.95 16.06 9.68
C THR A 247 21.54 14.70 10.03
N GLN A 248 22.86 14.58 10.21
CA GLN A 248 23.48 13.34 10.68
C GLN A 248 23.01 12.95 12.09
N ARG A 249 22.81 13.90 13.01
CA ARG A 249 22.24 13.65 14.33
C ARG A 249 20.78 13.21 14.24
N LYS A 250 19.96 13.88 13.42
CA LYS A 250 18.56 13.52 13.16
C LYS A 250 18.45 12.13 12.52
N ILE A 251 19.30 11.81 11.54
CA ILE A 251 19.37 10.49 10.92
C ILE A 251 19.76 9.44 11.96
N LYS A 252 20.75 9.69 12.81
CA LYS A 252 21.11 8.77 13.91
C LYS A 252 19.97 8.58 14.90
N GLN A 253 19.25 9.64 15.25
CA GLN A 253 18.10 9.59 16.15
C GLN A 253 16.91 8.82 15.55
N MET A 254 16.61 9.05 14.27
CA MET A 254 15.58 8.33 13.51
C MET A 254 15.96 6.87 13.29
N ALA A 255 17.22 6.60 12.95
CA ALA A 255 17.75 5.25 12.78
C ALA A 255 17.76 4.47 14.10
N ALA A 256 18.01 5.13 15.23
CA ALA A 256 17.86 4.52 16.55
C ALA A 256 16.39 4.16 16.87
N ARG A 257 15.41 4.82 16.26
CA ARG A 257 13.97 4.49 16.40
C ARG A 257 13.47 3.46 15.39
N LEU A 258 14.22 3.14 14.34
CA LEU A 258 13.87 2.07 13.40
C LEU A 258 13.69 0.70 14.06
N PRO A 259 14.56 0.24 14.99
CA PRO A 259 14.35 -1.03 15.68
C PRO A 259 13.07 -1.01 16.52
N ASP A 260 12.79 0.06 17.27
CA ASP A 260 11.56 0.17 18.06
C ASP A 260 10.30 0.18 17.19
N LEU A 261 10.34 0.86 16.04
CA LEU A 261 9.24 0.85 15.06
C LEU A 261 9.10 -0.52 14.39
N LYS A 262 10.22 -1.18 14.07
CA LYS A 262 10.23 -2.53 13.53
C LYS A 262 9.67 -3.52 14.54
N ASP A 263 9.98 -3.36 15.82
CA ASP A 263 9.47 -4.16 16.93
C ASP A 263 8.00 -3.88 17.20
N ARG A 264 7.53 -2.64 17.06
CA ARG A 264 6.09 -2.33 17.11
C ARG A 264 5.33 -2.90 15.93
N VAL A 265 5.91 -2.84 14.72
CA VAL A 265 5.31 -3.46 13.53
C VAL A 265 5.33 -4.98 13.65
N SER A 266 6.39 -5.58 14.19
CA SER A 266 6.44 -7.01 14.44
C SER A 266 5.52 -7.42 15.58
N GLN A 267 5.31 -6.59 16.61
CA GLN A 267 4.32 -6.80 17.66
C GLN A 267 2.89 -6.62 17.14
N LEU A 268 2.63 -5.68 16.23
CA LEU A 268 1.34 -5.53 15.58
C LEU A 268 1.06 -6.72 14.68
N ALA A 269 2.03 -7.11 13.85
CA ALA A 269 1.96 -8.32 13.02
C ALA A 269 1.83 -9.60 13.87
N ALA A 270 2.53 -9.66 15.00
CA ALA A 270 2.45 -10.76 15.95
C ALA A 270 1.15 -10.72 16.76
N SER A 271 0.56 -9.55 17.03
CA SER A 271 -0.76 -9.44 17.66
C SER A 271 -1.87 -9.83 16.70
N SER A 272 -1.69 -9.60 15.39
CA SER A 272 -2.56 -10.15 14.34
C SER A 272 -2.34 -11.65 14.10
N VAL A 273 -1.20 -12.20 14.51
CA VAL A 273 -0.87 -13.64 14.37
C VAL A 273 -1.08 -14.42 15.67
N SER A 274 -1.03 -13.80 16.85
CA SER A 274 -1.27 -14.47 18.14
C SER A 274 -2.76 -14.58 18.45
N SER A 275 -3.61 -13.78 17.81
CA SER A 275 -5.05 -14.04 17.69
C SER A 275 -5.37 -15.19 16.71
N SER A 276 -4.38 -15.69 15.94
CA SER A 276 -4.57 -16.72 14.91
C SER A 276 -4.23 -18.16 15.33
N SER A 277 -3.82 -18.40 16.59
CA SER A 277 -3.44 -19.74 17.05
C SER A 277 -4.59 -20.58 17.64
N SER A 278 -5.81 -20.04 17.69
CA SER A 278 -7.02 -20.81 18.00
C SER A 278 -7.89 -20.96 16.75
N SER A 279 -7.58 -21.99 15.96
CA SER A 279 -8.46 -22.76 15.07
C SER A 279 -9.45 -22.02 14.14
N SER A 280 -9.33 -22.38 12.86
CA SER A 280 -10.32 -22.21 11.79
C SER A 280 -10.24 -20.90 11.03
N GLY A 281 -9.72 -21.01 9.80
CA GLY A 281 -9.85 -19.97 8.79
C GLY A 281 -11.30 -19.64 8.48
N SER A 282 -11.50 -18.51 7.80
CA SER A 282 -12.76 -17.94 7.31
C SER A 282 -13.57 -17.01 8.22
N HIS A 283 -12.93 -16.11 8.95
CA HIS A 283 -13.55 -14.80 9.24
C HIS A 283 -12.47 -13.74 9.27
N LYS A 284 -12.36 -12.96 8.17
CA LYS A 284 -12.10 -11.52 8.23
C LYS A 284 -12.84 -11.01 9.45
N GLU A 285 -12.13 -10.79 10.56
CA GLU A 285 -12.73 -10.42 11.84
C GLU A 285 -13.73 -9.29 11.53
N MET A 286 -15.03 -9.59 11.64
CA MET A 286 -16.04 -8.55 11.61
C MET A 286 -15.64 -7.66 12.76
N ILE A 287 -15.08 -6.49 12.45
CA ILE A 287 -14.89 -5.39 13.38
C ILE A 287 -16.20 -5.33 14.14
N THR A 288 -16.17 -5.82 15.37
CA THR A 288 -17.40 -6.09 16.09
C THR A 288 -18.01 -4.72 16.35
N ILE A 289 -19.32 -4.59 16.20
CA ILE A 289 -20.01 -3.30 16.35
C ILE A 289 -19.67 -2.68 17.71
N GLU A 290 -19.47 -3.52 18.73
CA GLU A 290 -18.99 -3.12 20.06
C GLU A 290 -17.59 -2.49 20.05
N GLN A 291 -16.67 -3.01 19.23
CA GLN A 291 -15.32 -2.46 19.09
C GLN A 291 -15.34 -1.11 18.37
N VAL A 292 -16.20 -0.93 17.35
CA VAL A 292 -16.41 0.37 16.71
C VAL A 292 -17.00 1.38 17.69
N HIS A 293 -18.00 0.97 18.46
CA HIS A 293 -18.66 1.83 19.44
C HIS A 293 -17.67 2.31 20.52
N ARG A 294 -16.82 1.41 21.02
CA ARG A 294 -15.77 1.77 21.98
C ARG A 294 -14.78 2.78 21.40
N GLN A 295 -14.32 2.57 20.17
CA GLN A 295 -13.43 3.50 19.50
C GLN A 295 -14.09 4.86 19.24
N GLU A 296 -15.39 4.86 18.96
CA GLU A 296 -16.18 6.09 18.79
C GLU A 296 -16.29 6.88 20.10
N GLU A 297 -16.52 6.21 21.23
CA GLU A 297 -16.54 6.84 22.56
C GLU A 297 -15.18 7.44 22.91
N GLU A 298 -14.10 6.70 22.68
CA GLU A 298 -12.72 7.19 22.88
C GLU A 298 -12.44 8.42 22.00
N TYR A 299 -12.86 8.38 20.72
CA TYR A 299 -12.72 9.52 19.82
C TYR A 299 -13.54 10.73 20.26
N LYS A 300 -14.78 10.53 20.70
CA LYS A 300 -15.64 11.59 21.25
C LYS A 300 -15.01 12.24 22.47
N SER A 301 -14.39 11.45 23.35
CA SER A 301 -13.67 11.98 24.51
C SER A 301 -12.47 12.84 24.12
N LEU A 302 -11.70 12.40 23.12
CA LEU A 302 -10.57 13.16 22.56
C LEU A 302 -11.03 14.45 21.87
N GLN A 303 -12.17 14.41 21.17
CA GLN A 303 -12.74 15.57 20.53
C GLN A 303 -13.23 16.60 21.55
N ALA A 304 -13.82 16.15 22.66
CA ALA A 304 -14.22 17.03 23.76
C ALA A 304 -12.99 17.69 24.43
N LEU A 305 -11.95 16.90 24.72
CA LEU A 305 -10.68 17.41 25.25
C LEU A 305 -10.03 18.40 24.28
N LYS A 306 -10.03 18.11 22.98
CA LYS A 306 -9.53 19.04 21.97
C LYS A 306 -10.33 20.34 21.97
N ALA A 307 -11.66 20.28 22.05
CA ALA A 307 -12.51 21.45 22.07
C ALA A 307 -12.26 22.31 23.32
N GLU A 308 -12.01 21.68 24.48
CA GLU A 308 -11.61 22.35 25.72
C GLU A 308 -10.26 23.05 25.57
N LEU A 309 -9.23 22.34 25.10
CA LEU A 309 -7.91 22.91 24.80
C LEU A 309 -7.98 24.02 23.75
N ASP A 310 -8.81 23.88 22.72
CA ASP A 310 -9.02 24.91 21.70
C ASP A 310 -9.72 26.15 22.30
N ALA A 311 -10.62 25.96 23.26
CA ALA A 311 -11.25 27.06 24.00
C ALA A 311 -10.24 27.77 24.92
N GLU A 312 -9.36 27.02 25.59
CA GLU A 312 -8.24 27.56 26.37
C GLU A 312 -7.21 28.27 25.50
N LEU A 313 -6.96 27.77 24.29
CA LEU A 313 -6.01 28.35 23.33
C LEU A 313 -6.58 29.55 22.57
N LYS A 314 -7.91 29.69 22.47
CA LYS A 314 -8.59 30.80 21.78
C LYS A 314 -8.11 32.20 22.20
N PRO A 315 -7.94 32.54 23.50
CA PRO A 315 -7.36 33.82 23.91
C PRO A 315 -5.89 33.99 23.51
N PHE A 316 -5.17 32.89 23.27
CA PHE A 316 -3.75 32.89 22.88
C PHE A 316 -3.52 32.82 21.37
N ARG A 317 -4.56 32.60 20.54
CA ARG A 317 -4.45 32.51 19.06
C ARG A 317 -3.94 33.79 18.37
N GLY A 318 -3.79 34.90 19.10
CA GLY A 318 -3.21 36.15 18.62
C GLY A 318 -1.82 36.47 19.14
N LEU A 319 -1.25 35.64 20.03
CA LEU A 319 0.13 35.80 20.47
C LEU A 319 1.06 35.23 19.39
N SER A 320 2.13 35.97 19.06
CA SER A 320 3.21 35.44 18.24
C SER A 320 3.75 34.16 18.87
N SER A 321 4.05 33.14 18.06
CA SER A 321 4.71 31.90 18.52
C SER A 321 6.07 32.17 19.19
N ASP A 322 6.66 33.34 18.92
CA ASP A 322 7.90 33.81 19.49
C ASP A 322 7.65 34.60 20.79
N ILE A 323 8.11 34.02 21.90
CA ILE A 323 7.97 34.55 23.27
C ILE A 323 8.58 35.95 23.40
N ASP A 324 9.67 36.21 22.68
CA ASP A 324 10.41 37.48 22.78
C ASP A 324 9.68 38.64 22.11
N VAL A 325 9.00 38.38 20.98
CA VAL A 325 8.18 39.39 20.28
C VAL A 325 6.96 39.76 21.12
N ALA A 326 6.31 38.77 21.75
CA ALA A 326 5.20 39.02 22.67
C ALA A 326 5.63 39.85 23.90
N ARG A 327 6.83 39.59 24.44
CA ARG A 327 7.42 40.39 25.53
C ARG A 327 7.68 41.84 25.12
N GLN A 328 8.18 42.05 23.91
CA GLN A 328 8.44 43.39 23.39
C GLN A 328 7.13 44.19 23.22
N GLN A 329 6.08 43.56 22.67
CA GLN A 329 4.76 44.18 22.54
C GLN A 329 4.15 44.52 23.90
N LEU A 330 4.28 43.63 24.89
CA LEU A 330 3.79 43.85 26.24
C LEU A 330 4.51 45.02 26.93
N GLU A 331 5.83 45.12 26.80
CA GLU A 331 6.58 46.26 27.36
C GLU A 331 6.24 47.57 26.64
N GLY A 332 5.96 47.52 25.33
CA GLY A 332 5.41 48.65 24.58
C GLY A 332 4.09 49.16 25.15
N MET A 333 3.11 48.26 25.33
CA MET A 333 1.81 48.60 25.92
C MET A 333 1.93 49.12 27.36
N ARG A 334 2.87 48.58 28.16
CA ARG A 334 3.16 49.10 29.51
C ARG A 334 3.73 50.50 29.48
N ALA A 335 4.62 50.81 28.54
CA ALA A 335 5.18 52.15 28.38
C ALA A 335 4.09 53.17 28.01
N GLU A 336 3.15 52.80 27.13
CA GLU A 336 2.01 53.65 26.78
C GLU A 336 1.09 53.89 27.99
N LEU A 337 0.79 52.87 28.79
CA LEU A 337 -0.03 53.01 30.01
C LEU A 337 0.65 53.94 31.01
N ARG A 338 1.97 53.82 31.21
CA ARG A 338 2.74 54.75 32.05
C ARG A 338 2.65 56.18 31.53
N GLN A 339 2.74 56.39 30.20
CA GLN A 339 2.64 57.70 29.60
C GLN A 339 1.25 58.33 29.79
N VAL A 340 0.18 57.55 29.60
CA VAL A 340 -1.19 58.01 29.83
C VAL A 340 -1.42 58.34 31.31
N THR A 341 -0.85 57.54 32.21
CA THR A 341 -0.92 57.79 33.66
C THR A 341 -0.20 59.08 34.03
N GLN A 342 1.01 59.32 33.50
CA GLN A 342 1.74 60.56 33.71
C GLN A 342 0.99 61.78 33.16
N ARG A 343 0.38 61.67 31.97
CA ARG A 343 -0.47 62.74 31.42
C ARG A 343 -1.66 63.02 32.33
N ARG A 344 -2.33 61.99 32.82
CA ARG A 344 -3.44 62.11 33.77
C ARG A 344 -2.97 62.83 35.04
N ASP A 345 -1.85 62.41 35.60
CA ASP A 345 -1.32 62.95 36.85
C ASP A 345 -0.87 64.41 36.66
N ALA A 346 -0.25 64.76 35.54
CA ALA A 346 0.09 66.15 35.22
C ALA A 346 -1.14 67.06 35.01
N VAL A 347 -2.19 66.55 34.36
CA VAL A 347 -3.46 67.28 34.22
C VAL A 347 -4.12 67.43 35.60
N PHE A 348 -4.06 66.40 36.44
CA PHE A 348 -4.60 66.43 37.79
C PHE A 348 -3.85 67.43 38.68
N GLU A 349 -2.52 67.41 38.69
CA GLU A 349 -1.68 68.40 39.37
C GLU A 349 -2.01 69.82 38.90
N GLY A 350 -2.12 70.03 37.59
CA GLY A 350 -2.50 71.33 37.03
C GLY A 350 -3.92 71.79 37.41
N LEU A 351 -4.87 70.87 37.66
CA LEU A 351 -6.18 71.20 38.24
C LEU A 351 -6.07 71.55 39.72
N VAL A 352 -5.31 70.77 40.49
CA VAL A 352 -5.12 70.97 41.93
C VAL A 352 -4.43 72.31 42.21
N GLU A 353 -3.42 72.69 41.43
CA GLU A 353 -2.72 73.98 41.58
C GLU A 353 -3.59 75.20 41.24
N ARG A 354 -4.63 75.04 40.41
CA ARG A 354 -5.58 76.10 40.07
C ARG A 354 -6.63 76.30 41.15
N GLU A 355 -7.10 75.20 41.75
CA GLU A 355 -8.16 75.22 42.76
C GLU A 355 -7.64 75.40 44.20
N THR A 356 -6.32 75.33 44.41
CA THR A 356 -5.72 75.61 45.72
C THR A 356 -5.52 77.12 45.92
N PRO A 357 -6.20 77.76 46.90
CA PRO A 357 -6.08 79.20 47.11
C PRO A 357 -4.67 79.56 47.56
N ARG A 358 -3.96 80.33 46.74
CA ARG A 358 -2.64 80.89 47.08
C ARG A 358 -2.80 81.86 48.26
N LYS A 359 -2.22 81.52 49.41
CA LYS A 359 -2.13 82.42 50.57
C LYS A 359 -1.25 83.62 50.20
N PRO A 360 -1.76 84.87 50.15
CA PRO A 360 -0.90 86.01 49.88
C PRO A 360 0.05 86.20 51.07
N MET A 361 1.36 86.19 50.81
CA MET A 361 2.35 86.59 51.82
C MET A 361 2.18 88.08 52.11
N ARG A 362 2.02 88.40 53.39
CA ARG A 362 2.07 89.77 53.93
C ARG A 362 3.52 90.20 54.15
#